data_AF-A0A7S2VFZ4-F1
#
_entry.id   AF-A0A7S2VFZ4-F1
#
_cell.length_a   1.000
_cell.length_b   1.000
_cell.length_c   1.000
_cell.angle_alpha   90.00
_cell.angle_beta   90.00
_cell.angle_gamma   90.00
#
_symmetry.space_group_name_H-M   'P 1'
#
loop_
_entity.id
_entity.type
_entity.pdbx_description
1 polymer ?
#
loop_
_entity_poly.entity_id
_entity_poly.type
_entity_poly.pdbx_seq_one_letter_code
_entity_poly.pdbx_strand_id
1 'polypeptide(L)'
;ILNLLENISDGLHVWPEVVRAHVMAELPFMATENIMMECVKAGGDRQELHEEIRVHSMEAGAVVKGEGKPNDLMERIKNNDKFKPVHDKLDEMMDPNLFVGRAPQQVVEFMEQDIDPVLEANKDLLTIESVDGVNV
;
A
#
# COMPACT_ATOMS: atom_id res chain seq x y z
N ILE A 1 5.73 21.28 -24.20
CA ILE A 1 5.19 20.07 -23.53
C ILE A 1 6.31 19.30 -22.85
N LEU A 2 7.37 18.87 -23.56
CA LEU A 2 8.49 18.13 -22.94
C LEU A 2 9.23 18.92 -21.85
N ASN A 3 9.58 20.20 -22.09
CA ASN A 3 10.21 21.06 -21.07
C ASN A 3 9.35 21.18 -19.79
N LEU A 4 8.01 21.19 -19.92
CA LEU A 4 7.11 21.22 -18.76
C LEU A 4 7.14 19.89 -18.00
N LEU A 5 7.16 18.76 -18.71
CA LEU A 5 7.23 17.44 -18.09
C LEU A 5 8.55 17.24 -17.34
N GLU A 6 9.66 17.68 -17.93
CA GLU A 6 10.99 17.69 -17.30
C GLU A 6 10.95 18.48 -15.99
N ASN A 7 10.49 19.73 -16.04
CA ASN A 7 10.39 20.59 -14.85
C ASN A 7 9.52 19.98 -13.73
N ILE A 8 8.36 19.41 -14.08
CA ILE A 8 7.48 18.75 -13.11
C ILE A 8 8.15 17.51 -12.51
N SER A 9 8.85 16.72 -13.32
CA SER A 9 9.47 15.46 -12.87
C SER A 9 10.68 15.73 -11.97
N ASP A 10 11.48 16.76 -12.27
CA ASP A 10 12.62 17.18 -11.45
C ASP A 10 12.18 17.76 -10.09
N GLY A 11 11.08 18.51 -10.09
CA GLY A 11 10.53 19.17 -8.89
C GLY A 11 9.50 18.35 -8.13
N LEU A 12 9.26 17.08 -8.49
CA LEU A 12 8.16 16.31 -7.92
C LEU A 12 8.35 16.08 -6.41
N HIS A 13 7.48 16.66 -5.61
CA HIS A 13 7.48 16.48 -4.17
C HIS A 13 6.51 15.38 -3.73
N VAL A 14 7.03 14.35 -3.06
CA VAL A 14 6.24 13.25 -2.50
C VAL A 14 6.02 13.49 -1.01
N TRP A 15 4.80 13.20 -0.53
CA TRP A 15 4.40 13.32 0.87
C TRP A 15 4.17 11.94 1.50
N PRO A 16 5.19 11.27 2.06
CA PRO A 16 5.10 9.88 2.50
C PRO A 16 4.04 9.64 3.56
N GLU A 17 3.85 10.58 4.49
CA GLU A 17 2.87 10.44 5.58
C GLU A 17 1.41 10.51 5.07
N VAL A 18 1.16 11.27 4.01
CA VAL A 18 -0.17 11.30 3.36
C VAL A 18 -0.43 9.98 2.64
N VAL A 19 0.58 9.46 1.92
CA VAL A 19 0.50 8.15 1.28
C VAL A 19 0.25 7.06 2.32
N ARG A 20 1.03 7.05 3.41
CA ARG A 20 0.88 6.13 4.53
C ARG A 20 -0.50 6.22 5.15
N ALA A 21 -1.02 7.42 5.40
CA ALA A 21 -2.36 7.61 5.97
C ALA A 21 -3.46 6.99 5.07
N HIS A 22 -3.40 7.23 3.76
CA HIS A 22 -4.34 6.63 2.81
C HIS A 22 -4.20 5.11 2.74
N VAL A 23 -2.97 4.59 2.70
CA VAL A 23 -2.72 3.15 2.71
C VAL A 23 -3.30 2.53 3.99
N MET A 24 -3.03 3.09 5.16
CA MET A 24 -3.51 2.55 6.44
C MET A 24 -5.03 2.61 6.61
N ALA A 25 -5.72 3.52 5.92
CA ALA A 25 -7.18 3.57 5.92
C ALA A 25 -7.82 2.36 5.19
N GLU A 26 -7.15 1.85 4.15
CA GLU A 26 -7.64 0.76 3.30
C GLU A 26 -7.02 -0.60 3.64
N LEU A 27 -5.78 -0.60 4.15
CA LEU A 27 -5.00 -1.81 4.43
C LEU A 27 -5.73 -2.85 5.28
N PRO A 28 -6.54 -2.49 6.31
CA PRO A 28 -7.28 -3.50 7.08
C PRO A 28 -8.16 -4.40 6.23
N PHE A 29 -8.80 -3.87 5.18
CA PHE A 29 -9.64 -4.67 4.29
C PHE A 29 -8.81 -5.61 3.41
N MET A 30 -7.63 -5.15 2.96
CA MET A 30 -6.72 -5.96 2.14
C MET A 30 -6.01 -7.05 2.96
N ALA A 31 -5.78 -6.81 4.26
CA ALA A 31 -5.08 -7.73 5.16
C ALA A 31 -5.94 -8.91 5.65
N THR A 32 -7.24 -8.92 5.35
CA THR A 32 -8.19 -9.93 5.83
C THR A 32 -7.76 -11.37 5.52
N GLU A 33 -7.23 -11.65 4.33
CA GLU A 33 -6.74 -12.98 3.97
C GLU A 33 -5.51 -13.37 4.82
N ASN A 34 -4.59 -12.45 5.08
CA ASN A 34 -3.39 -12.72 5.89
C ASN A 34 -3.78 -13.08 7.34
N ILE A 35 -4.71 -12.32 7.91
CA ILE A 35 -5.26 -12.57 9.25
C ILE A 35 -5.94 -13.95 9.29
N MET A 36 -6.78 -14.26 8.30
CA MET A 36 -7.43 -15.56 8.21
C MET A 36 -6.41 -16.70 8.13
N MET A 37 -5.38 -16.56 7.29
CA MET A 37 -4.33 -17.58 7.16
C MET A 37 -3.59 -17.82 8.47
N GLU A 38 -3.24 -16.78 9.22
CA GLU A 38 -2.59 -16.95 10.54
C GLU A 38 -3.52 -17.61 11.56
N CYS A 39 -4.82 -17.27 11.58
CA CYS A 39 -5.79 -17.92 12.45
C CYS A 39 -5.97 -19.42 12.11
N VAL A 40 -5.98 -19.76 10.82
CA VAL A 40 -6.03 -21.17 10.37
C VAL A 40 -4.76 -21.92 10.76
N LYS A 41 -3.57 -21.30 10.62
CA LYS A 41 -2.31 -21.88 11.10
C LYS A 41 -2.30 -22.09 12.62
N ALA A 42 -3.00 -21.25 13.37
CA ALA A 42 -3.21 -21.39 14.81
C ALA A 42 -4.28 -22.44 15.18
N GLY A 43 -4.83 -23.17 14.20
CA GLY A 43 -5.78 -24.26 14.41
C GLY A 43 -7.26 -23.88 14.35
N GLY A 44 -7.58 -22.66 13.91
CA GLY A 44 -8.97 -22.22 13.73
C GLY A 44 -9.63 -22.80 12.47
N ASP A 45 -10.96 -22.90 12.49
CA ASP A 45 -11.73 -23.32 11.32
C ASP A 45 -11.82 -22.21 10.27
N ARG A 46 -11.42 -22.52 9.04
CA ARG A 46 -11.35 -21.53 7.94
C ARG A 46 -12.72 -20.96 7.60
N GLN A 47 -13.79 -21.76 7.61
CA GLN A 47 -15.11 -21.34 7.18
C GLN A 47 -15.73 -20.40 8.23
N GLU A 48 -15.59 -20.74 9.51
CA GLU A 48 -16.04 -19.88 10.61
C GLU A 48 -15.28 -18.56 10.64
N LEU A 49 -13.94 -18.59 10.49
CA LEU A 49 -13.11 -17.39 10.49
C LEU A 49 -13.41 -16.47 9.31
N HIS A 50 -13.58 -17.04 8.11
CA HIS A 50 -13.93 -16.28 6.93
C HIS A 50 -15.27 -15.54 7.11
N GLU A 51 -16.27 -16.21 7.68
CA GLU A 51 -17.58 -15.61 7.92
C GLU A 51 -17.52 -14.47 8.96
N GLU A 52 -16.76 -14.65 10.05
CA GLU A 52 -16.54 -13.58 11.04
C GLU A 52 -15.86 -12.36 10.40
N ILE A 53 -14.77 -12.57 9.66
CA ILE A 53 -14.06 -11.50 8.95
C ILE A 53 -15.00 -10.79 7.97
N ARG A 54 -15.84 -11.55 7.25
CA ARG A 54 -16.79 -10.99 6.29
C ARG A 54 -17.80 -10.07 6.98
N VAL A 55 -18.37 -10.50 8.10
CA VAL A 55 -19.33 -9.68 8.88
C VAL A 55 -18.65 -8.40 9.37
N HIS A 56 -17.51 -8.51 10.06
CA HIS A 56 -16.78 -7.34 10.57
C HIS A 56 -16.35 -6.39 9.45
N SER A 57 -15.92 -6.92 8.29
CA SER A 57 -15.55 -6.10 7.14
C SER A 57 -16.75 -5.35 6.54
N MET A 58 -17.93 -5.97 6.50
CA MET A 58 -19.15 -5.31 6.03
C MET A 58 -19.59 -4.20 6.98
N GLU A 59 -19.53 -4.43 8.28
CA GLU A 59 -19.88 -3.44 9.29
C GLU A 59 -18.91 -2.25 9.28
N ALA A 60 -17.60 -2.50 9.25
CA ALA A 60 -16.59 -1.46 9.10
C ALA A 60 -16.78 -0.68 7.79
N GLY A 61 -17.08 -1.37 6.69
CA GLY A 61 -17.41 -0.74 5.42
C GLY A 61 -18.66 0.15 5.48
N ALA A 62 -19.67 -0.23 6.27
CA ALA A 62 -20.87 0.57 6.51
C ALA A 62 -20.55 1.83 7.32
N VAL A 63 -19.67 1.74 8.33
CA VAL A 63 -19.18 2.89 9.10
C VAL A 63 -18.44 3.89 8.19
N VAL A 64 -17.53 3.40 7.35
CA VAL A 64 -16.77 4.25 6.42
C VAL A 64 -17.71 4.94 5.41
N LYS A 65 -18.57 4.17 4.75
CA LYS A 65 -19.39 4.67 3.62
C LYS A 65 -20.65 5.40 4.07
N GLY A 66 -21.28 4.93 5.14
CA GLY A 66 -22.55 5.45 5.65
C GLY A 66 -22.38 6.61 6.63
N GLU A 67 -21.30 6.60 7.43
CA GLU A 67 -21.08 7.59 8.49
C GLU A 67 -19.89 8.52 8.22
N GLY A 68 -19.05 8.23 7.22
CA GLY A 68 -17.86 9.03 6.92
C GLY A 68 -16.79 8.96 8.00
N LYS A 69 -16.78 7.89 8.80
CA LYS A 69 -15.84 7.68 9.91
C LYS A 69 -14.63 6.82 9.49
N PRO A 70 -13.53 6.82 10.26
CA PRO A 70 -12.40 5.94 10.02
C PRO A 70 -12.79 4.46 10.03
N ASN A 71 -11.98 3.65 9.35
CA ASN A 71 -12.11 2.20 9.33
C ASN A 71 -11.81 1.60 10.71
N ASP A 72 -12.77 0.87 11.28
CA ASP A 72 -12.68 0.25 12.61
C ASP A 72 -12.51 -1.27 12.57
N LEU A 73 -12.24 -1.87 11.39
CA LEU A 73 -12.14 -3.32 11.23
C LEU A 73 -11.13 -3.98 12.17
N MET A 74 -9.95 -3.37 12.36
CA MET A 74 -8.93 -3.92 13.25
C MET A 74 -9.37 -3.88 14.71
N GLU A 75 -10.15 -2.89 15.12
CA GLU A 75 -10.71 -2.83 16.47
C GLU A 75 -11.73 -3.95 16.68
N ARG A 76 -12.59 -4.21 15.68
CA ARG A 76 -13.55 -5.32 15.70
C ARG A 76 -12.86 -6.67 15.82
N ILE A 77 -11.80 -6.88 15.04
CA ILE A 77 -10.99 -8.12 15.08
C ILE A 77 -10.32 -8.27 16.45
N LYS A 78 -9.65 -7.23 16.96
CA LYS A 78 -8.98 -7.24 18.28
C LYS A 78 -9.93 -7.51 19.45
N ASN A 79 -11.21 -7.15 19.31
CA ASN A 79 -12.24 -7.36 20.34
C ASN A 79 -12.98 -8.70 20.21
N ASN A 80 -12.70 -9.50 19.19
CA ASN A 80 -13.37 -10.78 18.95
C ASN A 80 -12.49 -11.96 19.39
N ASP A 81 -13.02 -12.72 20.34
CA ASP A 81 -12.35 -13.87 20.97
C ASP A 81 -11.85 -14.93 19.99
N LYS A 82 -12.46 -15.06 18.82
CA LYS A 82 -12.02 -15.99 17.77
C LYS A 82 -10.66 -15.64 17.18
N PHE A 83 -10.21 -14.39 17.28
CA PHE A 83 -8.92 -13.93 16.77
C PHE A 83 -7.83 -13.82 17.85
N LYS A 84 -8.15 -14.09 19.13
CA LYS A 84 -7.19 -14.10 20.25
C LYS A 84 -5.86 -14.81 19.94
N PRO A 85 -5.83 -15.97 19.24
CA PRO A 85 -4.59 -16.67 18.95
C PRO A 85 -3.57 -15.92 18.09
N VAL A 86 -3.96 -14.83 17.43
CA VAL A 86 -3.08 -14.05 16.54
C VAL A 86 -2.93 -12.58 16.94
N HIS A 87 -3.47 -12.18 18.11
CA HIS A 87 -3.45 -10.77 18.54
C HIS A 87 -2.05 -10.17 18.64
N ASP A 88 -1.07 -10.97 19.05
CA ASP A 88 0.34 -10.62 19.14
C ASP A 88 0.98 -10.34 17.77
N LYS A 89 0.40 -10.87 16.69
CA LYS A 89 0.88 -10.71 15.31
C LYS A 89 0.11 -9.68 14.49
N LEU A 90 -1.01 -9.15 15.00
CA LEU A 90 -1.89 -8.28 14.21
C LEU A 90 -1.17 -7.04 13.69
N ASP A 91 -0.28 -6.44 14.48
CA ASP A 91 0.43 -5.24 14.06
C ASP A 91 1.50 -5.56 12.97
N GLU A 92 2.10 -6.76 13.01
CA GLU A 92 3.04 -7.23 11.98
C GLU A 92 2.32 -7.49 10.65
N MET A 93 1.12 -8.09 10.70
CA MET A 93 0.30 -8.34 9.51
C MET A 93 -0.20 -7.05 8.83
N MET A 94 -0.08 -5.92 9.52
CA MET A 94 -0.46 -4.59 9.05
C MET A 94 0.73 -3.77 8.52
N ASP A 95 1.90 -4.38 8.30
CA ASP A 95 3.01 -3.72 7.61
C ASP A 95 2.68 -3.56 6.10
N PRO A 96 2.56 -2.32 5.56
CA PRO A 96 2.30 -2.09 4.14
C PRO A 96 3.32 -2.74 3.20
N ASN A 97 4.57 -2.93 3.66
CA ASN A 97 5.62 -3.52 2.82
C ASN A 97 5.36 -4.98 2.48
N LEU A 98 4.49 -5.67 3.24
CA LEU A 98 4.07 -7.04 2.92
C LEU A 98 3.15 -7.10 1.69
N PHE A 99 2.62 -5.96 1.24
CA PHE A 99 1.59 -5.86 0.19
C PHE A 99 2.10 -5.26 -1.13
N VAL A 100 3.41 -5.02 -1.27
CA VAL A 100 3.99 -4.43 -2.49
C VAL A 100 4.41 -5.47 -3.55
N GLY A 101 4.26 -6.77 -3.25
CA GLY A 101 4.62 -7.86 -4.15
C GLY A 101 6.07 -7.75 -4.63
N ARG A 102 6.28 -7.74 -5.95
CA ARG A 102 7.60 -7.58 -6.59
C ARG A 102 7.88 -6.15 -7.05
N ALA A 103 7.10 -5.15 -6.65
CA ALA A 103 7.21 -3.80 -7.19
C ALA A 103 8.64 -3.23 -7.11
N PRO A 104 9.39 -3.35 -5.98
CA PRO A 104 10.75 -2.85 -5.92
C PRO A 104 11.69 -3.54 -6.91
N GLN A 105 11.59 -4.88 -7.05
CA GLN A 105 12.45 -5.65 -7.96
C GLN A 105 12.11 -5.34 -9.42
N GLN A 106 10.83 -5.20 -9.74
CA GLN A 106 10.38 -4.85 -11.09
C GLN A 106 10.88 -3.47 -11.52
N VAL A 107 10.90 -2.49 -10.61
CA VAL A 107 11.44 -1.16 -10.90
C VAL A 107 12.95 -1.25 -11.15
N VAL A 108 13.71 -1.96 -10.32
CA VAL A 108 15.15 -2.14 -10.52
C VAL A 108 15.44 -2.85 -11.85
N GLU A 109 14.75 -3.96 -12.12
CA GLU A 109 14.90 -4.72 -13.36
C GLU A 109 14.63 -3.84 -14.60
N PHE A 110 13.57 -3.05 -14.58
CA PHE A 110 13.21 -2.14 -15.68
C PHE A 110 14.22 -1.00 -15.86
N MET A 111 14.68 -0.39 -14.76
CA MET A 111 15.68 0.67 -14.83
C MET A 111 16.97 0.17 -15.45
N GLU A 112 17.49 -0.97 -14.98
CA GLU A 112 18.77 -1.52 -15.42
C GLU A 112 18.72 -2.06 -16.86
N GLN A 113 17.63 -2.72 -17.25
CA GLN A 113 17.57 -3.45 -18.52
C GLN A 113 17.05 -2.60 -19.69
N ASP A 114 16.14 -1.66 -19.42
CA ASP A 114 15.45 -0.91 -20.46
C ASP A 114 15.83 0.58 -20.47
N ILE A 115 15.95 1.21 -19.29
CA ILE A 115 16.14 2.67 -19.19
C ILE A 115 17.61 3.07 -19.22
N ASP A 116 18.47 2.47 -18.40
CA ASP A 116 19.88 2.81 -18.30
C ASP A 116 20.62 2.70 -19.65
N PRO A 117 20.37 1.68 -20.51
CA PRO A 117 20.97 1.64 -21.85
C PRO A 117 20.56 2.82 -22.74
N VAL A 118 19.32 3.28 -22.62
CA VAL A 118 18.81 4.44 -23.37
C VAL A 118 19.45 5.73 -22.84
N LEU A 119 19.57 5.87 -21.51
CA LEU A 119 20.20 7.03 -20.90
C LEU A 119 21.69 7.12 -21.24
N GLU A 120 22.44 6.01 -21.19
CA GLU A 120 23.87 6.01 -21.54
C GLU A 120 24.10 6.34 -23.01
N ALA A 121 23.27 5.80 -23.92
CA ALA A 121 23.36 6.11 -25.35
C ALA A 121 23.09 7.59 -25.67
N ASN A 122 22.44 8.33 -24.76
CA ASN A 122 22.06 9.73 -24.93
C ASN A 122 22.66 10.65 -23.86
N LYS A 123 23.71 10.23 -23.15
CA LYS A 123 24.19 10.93 -21.95
C LYS A 123 24.53 12.40 -22.15
N ASP A 124 25.03 12.75 -23.33
CA ASP A 124 25.44 14.13 -23.67
C ASP A 124 24.22 15.08 -23.73
N LEU A 125 23.01 14.54 -23.88
CA LEU A 125 21.76 15.30 -23.87
C LEU A 125 21.21 15.54 -22.46
N LEU A 126 21.65 14.77 -21.46
CA LEU A 126 21.15 14.86 -20.07
C LEU A 126 21.65 16.09 -19.32
N THR A 127 22.70 16.75 -19.83
CA THR A 127 23.29 17.96 -19.21
C THR A 127 22.78 19.26 -19.82
N ILE A 128 21.84 19.19 -20.75
CA ILE A 128 21.27 20.38 -21.39
C ILE A 128 20.24 20.97 -20.45
N GLU A 129 20.51 22.18 -19.92
CA GLU A 129 19.55 22.88 -19.07
C GLU A 129 18.29 23.27 -19.88
N SER A 130 17.12 22.92 -19.34
CA SER A 130 15.84 23.39 -19.84
C SER A 130 15.73 24.91 -19.64
N VAL A 131 15.70 25.67 -20.74
CA VAL A 131 15.80 27.15 -20.71
C VAL A 131 14.48 27.83 -20.28
N ASP A 132 13.38 27.07 -20.16
CA ASP A 132 12.05 27.59 -19.79
C ASP A 132 11.78 27.45 -18.29
N GLY A 133 12.61 28.09 -17.45
CA GLY A 133 12.42 28.14 -16.01
C GLY A 133 11.24 29.01 -15.59
N VAL A 134 10.01 28.52 -15.75
CA VAL A 134 8.88 29.00 -14.95
C VAL A 134 8.88 28.18 -13.67
N ASN A 135 9.49 28.73 -12.60
CA ASN A 135 9.32 28.20 -11.26
C ASN A 135 7.83 28.28 -10.89
N VAL A 136 7.19 27.14 -10.67
CA VAL A 136 5.87 27.04 -10.01
C VAL A 136 6.10 26.62 -8.56
#